data_AF-A0AAW0LCF4-F1
#
_entry.id   AF-A0AAW0LCF4-F1
#
_cell.length_a   1.000
_cell.length_b   1.000
_cell.length_c   1.000
_cell.angle_alpha   90.00
_cell.angle_beta   90.00
_cell.angle_gamma   90.00
#
_symmetry.space_group_name_H-M   'P 1'
#
loop_
_entity.id
_entity.type
_entity.pdbx_description
1 polymer ?
#
loop_
_entity_poly.entity_id
_entity_poly.type
_entity_poly.pdbx_seq_one_letter_code
_entity_poly.pdbx_strand_id
1 'polypeptide(L)'
;MILGQFHQNLPLAIIRPTMVTSTYKEPFSGWIEGARTMDGVITAYGKGRLKSFLGHPNSILDVIPADMVVNSIIMAMVTHANKSSQIIFHVGSSLRNPMKLTSLSNFTSRYFTQNPWIDRNGKSINVHNLEIFSSIASFQAYMDIRYILPLKVLWLANLVLCQYYRGIYINHNRKVRVVMRLVDLYKPYVFFTGSFDDSNTEKLRVAIRESDVDVNLFYFDPRCIDWEDYIMNTHIPGLRKYSMKP
;
A
#
# COMPACT_ATOMS: atom_id res chain seq x y z
N MET A 1 -3.82 27.53 3.21
CA MET A 1 -5.09 26.82 3.50
C MET A 1 -6.08 27.83 4.06
N ILE A 2 -7.24 28.04 3.44
CA ILE A 2 -8.21 29.10 3.79
C ILE A 2 -8.61 29.04 5.28
N LEU A 3 -8.87 27.84 5.82
CA LEU A 3 -9.24 27.66 7.23
C LEU A 3 -8.14 28.04 8.22
N GLY A 4 -6.87 27.99 7.82
CA GLY A 4 -5.75 28.41 8.68
C GLY A 4 -5.76 29.90 9.00
N GLN A 5 -6.44 30.71 8.19
CA GLN A 5 -6.60 32.15 8.43
C GLN A 5 -7.62 32.45 9.55
N PHE A 6 -8.47 31.49 9.92
CA PHE A 6 -9.52 31.64 10.92
C PHE A 6 -9.22 30.95 12.27
N HIS A 7 -7.97 30.50 12.48
CA HIS A 7 -7.59 29.72 13.67
C HIS A 7 -7.81 30.44 15.02
N GLN A 8 -7.95 31.76 15.03
CA GLN A 8 -8.25 32.54 16.23
C GLN A 8 -9.74 32.47 16.64
N ASN A 9 -10.63 32.22 15.67
CA ASN A 9 -12.09 32.23 15.87
C ASN A 9 -12.73 30.84 15.73
N LEU A 10 -11.96 29.83 15.32
CA LEU A 10 -12.42 28.46 15.12
C LEU A 10 -11.36 27.46 15.59
N PRO A 11 -11.66 26.57 16.56
CA PRO A 11 -10.83 25.41 16.87
C PRO A 11 -10.55 24.60 15.60
N LEU A 12 -9.26 24.39 15.27
CA LEU A 12 -8.85 23.76 14.01
C LEU A 12 -7.84 22.64 14.23
N ALA A 13 -8.26 21.41 13.92
CA ALA A 13 -7.38 20.24 13.86
C ALA A 13 -7.24 19.77 12.40
N ILE A 14 -6.01 19.51 11.97
CA ILE A 14 -5.69 18.94 10.65
C ILE A 14 -5.21 17.51 10.85
N ILE A 15 -5.96 16.55 10.30
CA ILE A 15 -5.57 15.13 10.29
C ILE A 15 -4.88 14.84 8.96
N ARG A 16 -3.63 14.36 9.01
CA ARG A 16 -2.84 13.97 7.83
C ARG A 16 -2.54 12.47 7.93
N PRO A 17 -3.43 11.61 7.40
CA PRO A 17 -3.14 10.19 7.37
C PRO A 17 -2.10 9.87 6.30
N THR A 18 -1.36 8.80 6.54
CA THR A 18 -0.46 8.20 5.56
C THR A 18 -1.21 7.28 4.59
N MET A 19 -0.54 6.35 3.90
CA MET A 19 -1.20 5.34 3.05
C MET A 19 -2.21 4.52 3.87
N VAL A 20 -3.50 4.72 3.60
CA VAL A 20 -4.57 4.03 4.31
C VAL A 20 -4.78 2.63 3.72
N THR A 21 -4.79 1.63 4.60
CA THR A 21 -5.03 0.22 4.26
C THR A 21 -6.40 -0.23 4.77
N SER A 22 -6.73 -1.53 4.61
CA SER A 22 -8.00 -2.08 5.10
C SER A 22 -8.18 -1.87 6.61
N THR A 23 -9.40 -1.96 7.10
CA THR A 23 -9.67 -1.90 8.54
C THR A 23 -8.92 -2.99 9.30
N TYR A 24 -8.46 -2.66 10.50
CA TYR A 24 -7.80 -3.59 11.42
C TYR A 24 -8.84 -4.40 12.19
N LYS A 25 -9.82 -3.73 12.81
CA LYS A 25 -10.88 -4.32 13.63
C LYS A 25 -12.28 -3.86 13.22
N GLU A 26 -12.50 -2.57 13.05
CA GLU A 26 -13.85 -2.00 12.94
C GLU A 26 -14.15 -1.45 11.54
N PRO A 27 -15.40 -1.49 11.05
CA PRO A 27 -16.57 -2.18 11.64
C PRO A 27 -16.47 -3.71 11.59
N PHE A 28 -15.57 -4.24 10.75
CA PHE A 28 -15.11 -5.62 10.75
C PHE A 28 -13.74 -5.65 10.07
N SER A 29 -12.92 -6.65 10.40
CA SER A 29 -11.54 -6.75 9.93
C SER A 29 -11.44 -6.94 8.41
N GLY A 30 -10.50 -6.26 7.77
CA GLY A 30 -10.19 -6.42 6.35
C GLY A 30 -11.14 -5.70 5.39
N TRP A 31 -12.05 -4.86 5.86
CA TRP A 31 -12.87 -4.03 4.98
C TRP A 31 -12.00 -3.02 4.22
N ILE A 32 -12.22 -2.91 2.91
CA ILE A 32 -11.55 -1.93 2.05
C ILE A 32 -12.41 -1.57 0.86
N GLU A 33 -12.40 -0.30 0.48
CA GLU A 33 -13.09 0.21 -0.70
C GLU A 33 -12.16 0.26 -1.92
N GLY A 34 -12.08 -0.86 -2.63
CA GLY A 34 -11.30 -0.98 -3.87
C GLY A 34 -9.79 -1.13 -3.63
N ALA A 35 -9.08 -1.51 -4.69
CA ALA A 35 -7.62 -1.65 -4.64
C ALA A 35 -6.96 -0.27 -4.82
N ARG A 36 -6.27 0.22 -3.79
CA ARG A 36 -5.55 1.50 -3.79
C ARG A 36 -4.09 1.31 -3.40
N THR A 37 -3.24 2.20 -3.93
CA THR A 37 -1.86 2.32 -3.46
C THR A 37 -1.10 0.97 -3.46
N MET A 38 -0.64 0.42 -2.35
CA MET A 38 0.07 -0.87 -2.33
C MET A 38 -0.75 -2.06 -2.88
N ASP A 39 -2.09 -2.01 -2.82
CA ASP A 39 -2.97 -3.06 -3.30
C ASP A 39 -2.80 -3.36 -4.78
N GLY A 40 -2.45 -2.34 -5.58
CA GLY A 40 -2.20 -2.49 -7.01
C GLY A 40 -0.99 -3.40 -7.27
N VAL A 41 0.05 -3.26 -6.45
CA VAL A 41 1.27 -4.08 -6.50
C VAL A 41 0.96 -5.50 -6.02
N ILE A 42 0.28 -5.64 -4.86
CA ILE A 42 -0.14 -6.93 -4.30
C ILE A 42 -1.02 -7.71 -5.29
N THR A 43 -2.01 -7.04 -5.89
CA THR A 43 -2.91 -7.63 -6.89
C THR A 43 -2.16 -8.05 -8.15
N ALA A 44 -1.25 -7.20 -8.65
CA ALA A 44 -0.45 -7.53 -9.83
C ALA A 44 0.47 -8.73 -9.59
N TYR A 45 1.06 -8.82 -8.40
CA TYR A 45 1.85 -9.96 -7.97
C TYR A 45 1.02 -11.24 -7.86
N GLY A 46 -0.08 -11.22 -7.10
CA GLY A 46 -0.96 -12.38 -6.92
C GLY A 46 -1.52 -12.93 -8.24
N LYS A 47 -1.81 -12.04 -9.21
CA LYS A 47 -2.25 -12.43 -10.57
C LYS A 47 -1.10 -12.86 -11.50
N GLY A 48 0.13 -13.02 -10.99
CA GLY A 48 1.31 -13.44 -11.75
C GLY A 48 1.75 -12.44 -12.83
N ARG A 49 1.36 -11.17 -12.70
CA ARG A 49 1.69 -10.09 -13.66
C ARG A 49 2.95 -9.33 -13.27
N LEU A 50 3.34 -9.39 -12.00
CA LEU A 50 4.52 -8.73 -11.45
C LEU A 50 5.53 -9.78 -11.00
N LYS A 51 6.69 -9.84 -11.67
CA LYS A 51 7.79 -10.76 -11.34
C LYS A 51 8.99 -10.07 -10.71
N SER A 52 9.19 -8.81 -11.07
CA SER A 52 10.18 -7.94 -10.48
C SER A 52 9.55 -6.60 -10.12
N PHE A 53 10.13 -5.92 -9.14
CA PHE A 53 9.74 -4.58 -8.77
C PHE A 53 10.95 -3.74 -8.38
N LEU A 54 10.75 -2.43 -8.36
CA LEU A 54 11.77 -1.46 -8.01
C LEU A 54 11.54 -1.00 -6.57
N GLY A 55 12.60 -0.90 -5.78
CA GLY A 55 12.53 -0.32 -4.44
C GLY A 55 13.78 -0.55 -3.60
N HIS A 56 14.03 0.36 -2.67
CA HIS A 56 15.11 0.21 -1.70
C HIS A 56 14.70 -0.82 -0.62
N PRO A 57 15.51 -1.86 -0.33
CA PRO A 57 15.12 -2.92 0.60
C PRO A 57 14.72 -2.42 1.99
N ASN A 58 15.38 -1.37 2.47
CA ASN A 58 15.12 -0.77 3.77
C ASN A 58 14.10 0.38 3.76
N SER A 59 13.43 0.65 2.63
CA SER A 59 12.39 1.68 2.60
C SER A 59 11.23 1.30 3.52
N ILE A 60 10.81 2.28 4.31
CA ILE A 60 9.66 2.17 5.21
C ILE A 60 8.42 2.58 4.44
N LEU A 61 7.43 1.69 4.40
CA LEU A 61 6.11 1.96 3.89
C LEU A 61 5.27 2.51 5.04
N ASP A 62 5.07 3.82 5.05
CA ASP A 62 4.21 4.45 6.05
C ASP A 62 2.75 4.11 5.73
N VAL A 63 2.16 3.21 6.52
CA VAL A 63 0.79 2.70 6.34
C VAL A 63 -0.02 2.81 7.62
N ILE A 64 -1.34 2.94 7.51
CA ILE A 64 -2.23 2.92 8.66
C ILE A 64 -3.59 2.30 8.30
N PRO A 65 -4.18 1.43 9.14
CA PRO A 65 -5.53 0.92 8.94
C PRO A 65 -6.59 2.04 8.95
N ALA A 66 -7.64 1.88 8.14
CA ALA A 66 -8.69 2.89 7.98
C ALA A 66 -9.43 3.25 9.27
N ASP A 67 -9.73 2.26 10.11
CA ASP A 67 -10.39 2.43 11.41
C ASP A 67 -9.53 3.21 12.40
N MET A 68 -8.21 3.01 12.40
CA MET A 68 -7.29 3.82 13.20
C MET A 68 -7.31 5.30 12.77
N VAL A 69 -7.46 5.59 11.48
CA VAL A 69 -7.64 6.97 11.00
C VAL A 69 -8.96 7.56 11.51
N VAL A 70 -10.06 6.82 11.40
CA VAL A 70 -11.37 7.26 11.90
C VAL A 70 -11.33 7.54 13.41
N ASN A 71 -10.76 6.61 14.18
CA ASN A 71 -10.62 6.77 15.63
C ASN A 71 -9.76 8.00 15.97
N SER A 72 -8.68 8.25 15.22
CA SER A 72 -7.87 9.45 15.41
C SER A 72 -8.64 10.76 15.16
N ILE A 73 -9.55 10.77 14.18
CA ILE A 73 -10.41 11.94 13.87
C ILE A 73 -11.37 12.20 15.02
N ILE A 74 -12.07 11.15 15.48
CA ILE A 74 -13.02 11.24 16.60
C ILE A 74 -12.32 11.78 17.85
N MET A 75 -11.17 11.20 18.19
CA MET A 75 -10.47 11.60 19.39
C MET A 75 -9.84 12.99 19.29
N ALA A 76 -9.33 13.37 18.12
CA ALA A 76 -8.88 14.74 17.89
C ALA A 76 -10.02 15.74 18.10
N MET A 77 -11.23 15.46 17.60
CA MET A 77 -12.40 16.32 17.81
C MET A 77 -12.74 16.46 19.30
N VAL A 78 -12.82 15.34 20.04
CA VAL A 78 -13.15 15.37 21.48
C VAL A 78 -12.10 16.14 22.27
N THR A 79 -10.81 15.87 22.05
CA THR A 79 -9.71 16.48 22.82
C THR A 79 -9.45 17.96 22.46
N HIS A 80 -9.85 18.41 21.27
CA HIS A 80 -9.62 19.76 20.78
C HIS A 80 -10.88 20.61 20.56
N ALA A 81 -12.08 20.11 20.90
CA ALA A 81 -13.35 20.82 20.70
C ALA A 81 -13.35 22.27 21.22
N ASN A 82 -12.73 22.52 22.38
CA ASN A 82 -12.71 23.83 23.04
C ASN A 82 -11.33 24.51 23.04
N LYS A 83 -10.40 24.07 22.18
CA LYS A 83 -9.02 24.59 22.15
C LYS A 83 -8.84 25.50 20.93
N SER A 84 -8.63 26.79 21.16
CA SER A 84 -8.25 27.77 20.11
C SER A 84 -6.80 27.58 19.67
N SER A 85 -6.49 26.42 19.09
CA SER A 85 -5.16 26.08 18.60
C SER A 85 -5.25 25.40 17.25
N GLN A 86 -4.42 25.81 16.30
CA GLN A 86 -4.18 25.03 15.09
C GLN A 86 -3.19 23.91 15.40
N ILE A 87 -3.63 22.65 15.32
CA ILE A 87 -2.77 21.48 15.51
C ILE A 87 -2.83 20.55 14.30
N ILE A 88 -1.69 19.94 13.98
CA ILE A 88 -1.58 18.93 12.91
C ILE A 88 -1.25 17.59 13.55
N PHE A 89 -2.08 16.59 13.27
CA PHE A 89 -1.86 15.20 13.64
C PHE A 89 -1.44 14.42 12.40
N HIS A 90 -0.20 13.95 12.39
CA HIS A 90 0.25 12.98 11.40
C HIS A 90 -0.12 11.58 11.87
N VAL A 91 -0.95 10.88 11.10
CA VAL A 91 -1.50 9.58 11.47
C VAL A 91 -0.87 8.53 10.58
N GLY A 92 0.18 7.89 11.10
CA GLY A 92 0.96 6.89 10.39
C GLY A 92 1.66 5.95 11.36
N SER A 93 2.40 4.99 10.81
CA SER A 93 3.11 3.96 11.56
C SER A 93 4.63 4.06 11.43
N SER A 94 5.15 4.78 10.44
CA SER A 94 6.57 4.77 10.07
C SER A 94 7.57 5.04 11.19
N LEU A 95 7.27 5.93 12.14
CA LEU A 95 8.16 6.21 13.27
C LEU A 95 8.05 5.17 14.40
N ARG A 96 6.85 4.65 14.68
CA ARG A 96 6.57 3.84 15.88
C ARG A 96 6.48 2.35 15.63
N ASN A 97 6.01 1.94 14.46
CA ASN A 97 5.89 0.56 14.04
C ASN A 97 6.15 0.44 12.52
N PRO A 98 7.42 0.61 12.06
CA PRO A 98 7.75 0.69 10.65
C PRO A 98 7.50 -0.63 9.90
N MET A 99 6.71 -0.58 8.82
CA MET A 99 6.59 -1.69 7.87
C MET A 99 7.65 -1.55 6.75
N LYS A 100 8.59 -2.48 6.66
CA LYS A 100 9.60 -2.48 5.58
C LYS A 100 9.04 -3.04 4.28
N LEU A 101 9.51 -2.51 3.14
CA LEU A 101 9.15 -3.03 1.81
C LEU A 101 9.48 -4.52 1.65
N THR A 102 10.63 -4.97 2.16
CA THR A 102 11.02 -6.39 2.13
C THR A 102 10.07 -7.27 2.95
N SER A 103 9.62 -6.79 4.12
CA SER A 103 8.65 -7.51 4.94
C SER A 103 7.33 -7.68 4.18
N LEU A 104 6.81 -6.61 3.59
CA LEU A 104 5.60 -6.67 2.77
C LEU A 104 5.74 -7.66 1.60
N SER A 105 6.86 -7.62 0.88
CA SER A 105 7.16 -8.53 -0.22
C SER A 105 7.18 -9.99 0.25
N ASN A 106 7.81 -10.27 1.38
CA ASN A 106 7.88 -11.61 1.97
C ASN A 106 6.52 -12.13 2.39
N PHE A 107 5.72 -11.32 3.12
CA PHE A 107 4.37 -11.68 3.54
C PHE A 107 3.46 -11.94 2.35
N THR A 108 3.54 -11.07 1.33
CA THR A 108 2.76 -11.22 0.09
C THR A 108 3.16 -12.49 -0.67
N SER A 109 4.46 -12.78 -0.78
CA SER A 109 4.95 -14.01 -1.42
C SER A 109 4.48 -15.26 -0.69
N ARG A 110 4.62 -15.29 0.63
CA ARG A 110 4.16 -16.41 1.47
C ARG A 110 2.66 -16.62 1.34
N TYR A 111 1.87 -15.55 1.43
CA TYR A 111 0.42 -15.64 1.30
C TYR A 111 -0.01 -16.26 -0.04
N PHE A 112 0.50 -15.76 -1.17
CA PHE A 112 0.08 -16.27 -2.50
C PHE A 112 0.71 -17.62 -2.86
N THR A 113 1.79 -18.02 -2.19
CA THR A 113 2.32 -19.39 -2.29
C THR A 113 1.38 -20.38 -1.60
N GLN A 114 0.85 -20.02 -0.42
CA GLN A 114 -0.09 -20.85 0.34
C GLN A 114 -1.52 -20.79 -0.23
N ASN A 115 -1.92 -19.65 -0.79
CA ASN A 115 -3.25 -19.37 -1.30
C ASN A 115 -3.19 -18.83 -2.74
N PRO A 116 -2.83 -19.67 -3.73
CA PRO A 116 -2.69 -19.24 -5.12
C PRO A 116 -3.93 -18.53 -5.66
N TRP A 117 -3.71 -17.56 -6.55
CA TRP A 117 -4.80 -16.90 -7.25
C TRP A 117 -5.39 -17.86 -8.29
N ILE A 118 -6.70 -18.01 -8.29
CA ILE A 118 -7.43 -18.78 -9.31
C ILE A 118 -7.95 -17.79 -10.34
N ASP A 119 -7.53 -17.96 -11.60
CA ASP A 119 -8.00 -17.11 -12.69
C ASP A 119 -9.44 -17.46 -13.11
N ARG A 120 -10.00 -16.69 -14.04
CA ARG A 120 -11.36 -16.88 -14.56
C ARG A 120 -11.60 -18.25 -15.20
N ASN A 121 -10.53 -18.94 -15.60
CA ASN A 121 -10.58 -20.24 -16.24
C ASN A 121 -10.37 -21.38 -15.23
N GLY A 122 -10.32 -21.08 -13.93
CA GLY A 122 -10.06 -22.07 -12.87
C GLY A 122 -8.58 -22.45 -12.75
N LYS A 123 -7.67 -21.78 -13.46
CA LYS A 123 -6.24 -22.10 -13.40
C LYS A 123 -5.59 -21.45 -12.19
N SER A 124 -4.91 -22.26 -11.39
CA SER A 124 -4.06 -21.78 -10.30
C SER A 124 -2.82 -21.06 -10.84
N ILE A 125 -2.59 -19.84 -10.37
CA ILE A 125 -1.41 -19.03 -10.69
C ILE A 125 -0.35 -19.25 -9.63
N ASN A 126 0.72 -19.94 -10.01
CA ASN A 126 1.92 -20.07 -9.19
C ASN A 126 2.76 -18.80 -9.30
N VAL A 127 2.92 -18.12 -8.17
CA VAL A 127 3.84 -16.99 -8.05
C VAL A 127 5.22 -17.47 -7.61
N HIS A 128 6.25 -16.74 -8.00
CA HIS A 128 7.62 -16.92 -7.50
C HIS A 128 7.99 -15.68 -6.71
N ASN A 129 9.01 -15.79 -5.85
CA ASN A 129 9.52 -14.66 -5.07
C ASN A 129 9.74 -13.42 -5.95
N LEU A 130 9.20 -12.29 -5.49
CA LEU A 130 9.33 -11.02 -6.18
C LEU A 130 10.78 -10.54 -6.14
N GLU A 131 11.41 -10.37 -7.31
CA GLU A 131 12.76 -9.81 -7.41
C GLU A 131 12.71 -8.29 -7.20
N ILE A 132 13.23 -7.80 -6.08
CA ILE A 132 13.30 -6.37 -5.78
C ILE A 132 14.67 -5.82 -6.22
N PHE A 133 14.65 -4.84 -7.11
CA PHE A 133 15.84 -4.13 -7.57
C PHE A 133 16.01 -2.83 -6.80
N SER A 134 17.16 -2.66 -6.16
CA SER A 134 17.52 -1.42 -5.45
C SER A 134 18.07 -0.32 -6.35
N SER A 135 18.41 -0.63 -7.62
CA SER A 135 18.90 0.35 -8.59
C SER A 135 17.99 0.44 -9.80
N ILE A 136 17.61 1.67 -10.14
CA ILE A 136 16.80 1.99 -11.33
C ILE A 136 17.48 1.47 -12.58
N ALA A 137 18.81 1.67 -12.71
CA ALA A 137 19.57 1.22 -13.86
C ALA A 137 19.56 -0.31 -13.99
N SER A 138 19.74 -1.04 -12.88
CA SER A 138 19.68 -2.51 -12.89
C SER A 138 18.30 -3.04 -13.26
N PHE A 139 17.24 -2.38 -12.75
CA PHE A 139 15.86 -2.73 -13.07
C PHE A 139 15.55 -2.48 -14.55
N GLN A 140 15.96 -1.33 -15.09
CA GLN A 140 15.79 -0.98 -16.49
C GLN A 140 16.53 -1.96 -17.39
N ALA A 141 17.81 -2.25 -17.12
CA ALA A 141 18.57 -3.23 -17.89
C ALA A 141 17.92 -4.63 -17.87
N TYR A 142 17.44 -5.08 -16.71
CA TYR A 142 16.69 -6.34 -16.58
C TYR A 142 15.41 -6.32 -17.43
N MET A 143 14.61 -5.25 -17.33
CA MET A 143 13.38 -5.12 -18.09
C MET A 143 13.63 -5.06 -19.60
N ASP A 144 14.69 -4.36 -20.00
CA ASP A 144 15.10 -4.22 -21.40
C ASP A 144 15.50 -5.56 -22.01
N ILE A 145 16.40 -6.29 -21.34
CA ILE A 145 16.92 -7.57 -21.82
C ILE A 145 15.84 -8.64 -21.78
N ARG A 146 15.10 -8.76 -20.67
CA ARG A 146 14.21 -9.91 -20.43
C ARG A 146 12.85 -9.77 -21.10
N TYR A 147 12.35 -8.54 -21.28
CA TYR A 147 10.99 -8.31 -21.75
C TYR A 147 10.89 -7.39 -22.96
N ILE A 148 11.56 -6.22 -22.97
CA ILE A 148 11.36 -5.22 -24.02
C ILE A 148 12.05 -5.63 -25.33
N LEU A 149 13.28 -6.14 -25.28
CA LEU A 149 14.01 -6.61 -26.46
C LEU A 149 13.28 -7.80 -27.14
N PRO A 150 12.89 -8.89 -26.43
CA PRO A 150 12.05 -9.94 -27.03
C PRO A 150 10.72 -9.43 -27.59
N LEU A 151 10.12 -8.44 -26.94
CA LEU A 151 8.87 -7.83 -27.41
C LEU A 151 9.05 -7.05 -28.73
N LYS A 152 10.19 -6.35 -28.90
CA LYS A 152 10.55 -5.69 -30.17
C LYS A 152 10.79 -6.71 -31.29
N VAL A 153 11.46 -7.83 -30.98
CA VAL A 153 11.64 -8.94 -31.94
C VAL A 153 10.29 -9.53 -32.34
N LEU A 154 9.40 -9.78 -31.37
CA LEU A 154 8.05 -10.28 -31.63
C LEU A 154 7.23 -9.30 -32.47
N TRP A 155 7.39 -8.00 -32.27
CA TRP A 155 6.74 -6.97 -33.08
C TRP A 155 7.19 -7.01 -34.54
N LEU A 156 8.51 -7.12 -34.79
CA LEU A 156 9.05 -7.27 -36.15
C LEU A 156 8.55 -8.56 -36.81
N ALA A 157 8.61 -9.70 -36.10
CA ALA A 157 8.09 -10.97 -36.61
C ALA A 157 6.59 -10.88 -36.95
N ASN A 158 5.81 -10.17 -36.12
CA ASN A 158 4.39 -9.94 -36.37
C ASN A 158 4.13 -9.09 -37.63
N LEU A 159 5.01 -8.15 -37.97
CA LEU A 159 4.92 -7.39 -39.22
C LEU A 159 5.25 -8.25 -40.43
N VAL A 160 6.33 -9.02 -40.37
CA VAL A 160 6.78 -9.90 -41.46
C VAL A 160 5.77 -11.01 -41.74
N LEU A 161 5.14 -11.55 -40.69
CA LEU A 161 4.16 -12.65 -40.79
C LEU A 161 2.70 -12.14 -40.82
N CYS A 162 2.47 -10.98 -41.44
CA CYS A 162 1.13 -10.45 -41.74
C CYS A 162 0.15 -10.48 -40.54
N GLN A 163 0.60 -10.02 -39.37
CA GLN A 163 -0.19 -9.92 -38.13
C GLN A 163 -0.54 -11.26 -37.44
N TYR A 164 0.10 -12.37 -37.81
CA TYR A 164 -0.15 -13.68 -37.20
C TYR A 164 0.01 -13.70 -35.66
N TYR A 165 0.98 -12.96 -35.12
CA TYR A 165 1.28 -12.93 -33.68
C TYR A 165 0.63 -11.76 -32.91
N ARG A 166 -0.33 -11.05 -33.52
CA ARG A 166 -0.87 -9.79 -32.99
C ARG A 166 -1.42 -9.94 -31.57
N GLY A 167 -2.17 -11.02 -31.29
CA GLY A 167 -2.73 -11.28 -29.97
C GLY A 167 -1.67 -11.50 -28.89
N ILE A 168 -0.62 -12.27 -29.22
CA ILE A 168 0.50 -12.55 -28.31
C ILE A 168 1.26 -11.26 -27.99
N TYR A 169 1.59 -10.48 -29.02
CA TYR A 169 2.28 -9.19 -28.87
C TYR A 169 1.48 -8.22 -27.98
N ILE A 170 0.19 -8.02 -28.27
CA ILE A 170 -0.66 -7.12 -27.48
C ILE A 170 -0.71 -7.55 -26.02
N ASN A 171 -0.85 -8.84 -25.74
CA ASN A 171 -0.91 -9.34 -24.37
C ASN A 171 0.42 -9.12 -23.61
N HIS A 172 1.56 -9.43 -24.24
CA HIS A 172 2.87 -9.21 -23.62
C HIS A 172 3.17 -7.72 -23.42
N ASN A 173 2.91 -6.89 -24.43
CA ASN A 173 3.06 -5.44 -24.33
C ASN A 173 2.17 -4.84 -23.22
N ARG A 174 0.94 -5.35 -23.05
CA ARG A 174 0.08 -4.94 -21.94
C ARG A 174 0.69 -5.29 -20.57
N LYS A 175 1.26 -6.48 -20.41
CA LYS A 175 1.91 -6.89 -19.15
C LYS A 175 3.09 -5.98 -18.81
N VAL A 176 3.99 -5.73 -19.78
CA VAL A 176 5.15 -4.85 -19.60
C VAL A 176 4.71 -3.44 -19.22
N ARG A 177 3.72 -2.88 -19.93
CA ARG A 177 3.20 -1.53 -19.62
C ARG A 177 2.61 -1.40 -18.22
N VAL A 178 1.94 -2.44 -17.71
CA VAL A 178 1.42 -2.43 -16.33
C VAL A 178 2.57 -2.36 -15.33
N VAL A 179 3.61 -3.18 -15.50
CA VAL A 179 4.78 -3.17 -14.61
C VAL A 179 5.47 -1.80 -14.61
N MET A 180 5.74 -1.24 -15.80
CA MET A 180 6.40 0.07 -15.92
C MET A 180 5.56 1.18 -15.27
N ARG A 181 4.24 1.20 -15.48
CA ARG A 181 3.35 2.17 -14.84
C ARG A 181 3.35 2.08 -13.32
N LEU A 182 3.33 0.86 -12.76
CA LEU A 182 3.41 0.68 -11.31
C LEU A 182 4.75 1.20 -10.79
N VAL A 183 5.85 0.87 -11.47
CA VAL A 183 7.18 1.34 -11.06
C VAL A 183 7.27 2.86 -11.11
N ASP A 184 6.85 3.50 -12.21
CA ASP A 184 6.89 4.96 -12.32
C ASP A 184 6.02 5.65 -11.26
N LEU A 185 4.85 5.08 -10.95
CA LEU A 185 3.94 5.60 -9.93
C LEU A 185 4.51 5.47 -8.51
N TYR A 186 5.10 4.32 -8.18
CA TYR A 186 5.52 4.02 -6.80
C TYR A 186 6.97 4.36 -6.50
N LYS A 187 7.81 4.61 -7.52
CA LYS A 187 9.21 5.01 -7.39
C LYS A 187 9.49 6.03 -6.27
N PRO A 188 8.78 7.17 -6.14
CA PRO A 188 9.07 8.13 -5.07
C PRO A 188 8.83 7.58 -3.67
N TYR A 189 7.91 6.62 -3.50
CA TYR A 189 7.56 6.04 -2.20
C TYR A 189 8.52 4.91 -1.82
N VAL A 190 8.87 4.05 -2.77
CA VAL A 190 9.73 2.87 -2.54
C VAL A 190 11.23 3.19 -2.49
N PHE A 191 11.61 4.44 -2.75
CA PHE A 191 12.97 4.97 -2.52
C PHE A 191 13.05 6.00 -1.40
N PHE A 192 11.91 6.35 -0.81
CA PHE A 192 11.91 7.19 0.38
C PHE A 192 12.41 6.36 1.57
N THR A 193 13.43 6.87 2.27
CA THR A 193 14.07 6.18 3.41
C THR A 193 13.81 6.87 4.75
N GLY A 194 12.88 7.83 4.78
CA GLY A 194 12.52 8.55 6.01
C GLY A 194 11.34 7.93 6.76
N SER A 195 11.14 8.41 7.97
CA SER A 195 9.92 8.23 8.77
C SER A 195 9.27 9.59 9.03
N PHE A 196 7.97 9.61 9.28
CA PHE A 196 7.24 10.84 9.59
C PHE A 196 7.05 11.00 11.09
N ASP A 197 7.36 12.18 11.60
CA ASP A 197 7.12 12.51 13.01
C ASP A 197 5.61 12.50 13.32
N ASP A 198 5.24 11.81 14.39
CA ASP A 198 3.88 11.71 14.89
C ASP A 198 3.73 12.27 16.31
N SER A 199 4.65 13.13 16.74
CA SER A 199 4.73 13.60 18.14
C SER A 199 3.43 14.21 18.66
N ASN A 200 2.72 15.00 17.85
CA ASN A 200 1.41 15.53 18.24
C ASN A 200 0.34 14.44 18.37
N THR A 201 0.39 13.43 17.50
CA THR A 201 -0.54 12.30 17.52
C THR A 201 -0.27 11.41 18.74
N GLU A 202 0.99 11.24 19.15
CA GLU A 202 1.30 10.55 20.41
C GLU A 202 0.85 11.34 21.62
N LYS A 203 1.03 12.67 21.65
CA LYS A 203 0.47 13.50 22.73
C LYS A 203 -1.05 13.32 22.84
N LEU A 204 -1.74 13.22 21.70
CA LEU A 204 -3.17 12.90 21.66
C LEU A 204 -3.44 11.51 22.24
N ARG A 205 -2.71 10.46 21.83
CA ARG A 205 -2.87 9.10 22.40
C ARG A 205 -2.63 9.05 23.91
N VAL A 206 -1.61 9.76 24.41
CA VAL A 206 -1.32 9.83 25.85
C VAL A 206 -2.46 10.52 26.60
N ALA A 207 -2.92 11.68 26.11
CA ALA A 207 -4.04 12.39 26.74
C ALA A 207 -5.33 11.56 26.79
N ILE A 208 -5.56 10.69 25.80
CA ILE A 208 -6.71 9.77 25.79
C ILE A 208 -6.55 8.66 26.84
N ARG A 209 -5.35 8.09 26.96
CA ARG A 209 -5.04 7.05 27.96
C ARG A 209 -5.24 7.54 29.40
N GLU A 210 -5.01 8.82 29.63
CA GLU A 210 -5.18 9.48 30.92
C GLU A 210 -6.62 9.97 31.17
N SER A 211 -7.50 9.87 30.17
CA SER A 211 -8.90 10.27 30.28
C SER A 211 -9.83 9.11 30.66
N ASP A 212 -11.02 9.42 31.18
CA ASP A 212 -12.07 8.41 31.49
C ASP A 212 -12.74 7.82 30.23
N VAL A 213 -12.31 8.20 29.03
CA VAL A 213 -12.81 7.60 27.78
C VAL A 213 -12.30 6.17 27.69
N ASP A 214 -13.17 5.21 27.36
CA ASP A 214 -12.75 3.83 27.13
C ASP A 214 -11.72 3.76 26.01
N VAL A 215 -10.46 3.62 26.41
CA VAL A 215 -9.28 3.58 25.54
C VAL A 215 -9.39 2.43 24.53
N ASN A 216 -10.15 1.38 24.86
CA ASN A 216 -10.34 0.23 23.99
C ASN A 216 -11.33 0.51 22.86
N LEU A 217 -12.23 1.48 23.03
CA LEU A 217 -13.27 1.80 22.04
C LEU A 217 -12.72 2.63 20.87
N PHE A 218 -11.78 3.54 21.12
CA PHE A 218 -11.20 4.42 20.09
C PHE A 218 -9.69 4.26 19.96
N TYR A 219 -9.17 3.05 20.09
CA TYR A 219 -7.74 2.78 20.03
C TYR A 219 -7.19 2.95 18.60
N PHE A 220 -6.10 3.70 18.43
CA PHE A 220 -5.43 3.90 17.13
C PHE A 220 -3.89 3.92 17.23
N ASP A 221 -3.31 3.22 18.21
CA ASP A 221 -1.84 3.12 18.32
C ASP A 221 -1.32 2.05 17.33
N PRO A 222 -0.49 2.42 16.34
CA PRO A 222 0.02 1.48 15.35
C PRO A 222 0.93 0.41 15.96
N ARG A 223 1.46 0.60 17.18
CA ARG A 223 2.34 -0.39 17.85
C ARG A 223 1.65 -1.73 18.14
N CYS A 224 0.32 -1.78 18.16
CA CYS A 224 -0.41 -3.05 18.36
C CYS A 224 -0.51 -3.89 17.08
N ILE A 225 -0.13 -3.35 15.92
CA ILE A 225 -0.25 -4.05 14.65
C ILE A 225 0.91 -5.06 14.52
N ASP A 226 0.57 -6.35 14.54
CA ASP A 226 1.42 -7.37 13.97
C ASP A 226 1.30 -7.31 12.45
N TRP A 227 2.35 -6.80 11.78
CA TRP A 227 2.33 -6.63 10.33
C TRP A 227 2.22 -7.95 9.55
N GLU A 228 2.75 -9.04 10.09
CA GLU A 228 2.66 -10.34 9.41
C GLU A 228 1.22 -10.84 9.44
N ASP A 229 0.62 -10.90 10.63
CA ASP A 229 -0.77 -11.31 10.82
C ASP A 229 -1.73 -10.39 10.07
N TYR A 230 -1.55 -9.07 10.20
CA TYR A 230 -2.39 -8.09 9.53
C TYR A 230 -2.31 -8.24 8.01
N ILE A 231 -1.14 -8.38 7.39
CA ILE A 231 -1.05 -8.52 5.94
C ILE A 231 -1.60 -9.87 5.47
N MET A 232 -1.23 -10.97 6.11
CA MET A 232 -1.55 -12.32 5.65
C MET A 232 -2.99 -12.74 5.96
N ASN A 233 -3.51 -12.40 7.14
CA ASN A 233 -4.79 -12.90 7.64
C ASN A 233 -5.92 -11.86 7.55
N THR A 234 -5.59 -10.56 7.44
CA THR A 234 -6.58 -9.48 7.39
C THR A 234 -6.61 -8.78 6.02
N HIS A 235 -5.52 -8.13 5.64
CA HIS A 235 -5.49 -7.17 4.54
C HIS A 235 -5.57 -7.85 3.17
N ILE A 236 -4.73 -8.85 2.87
CA ILE A 236 -4.79 -9.55 1.58
C ILE A 236 -6.13 -10.32 1.43
N PRO A 237 -6.62 -11.08 2.43
CA PRO A 237 -7.94 -11.69 2.36
C PRO A 237 -9.08 -10.67 2.14
N GLY A 238 -9.04 -9.55 2.85
CA GLY A 238 -9.96 -8.43 2.66
C GLY A 238 -9.91 -7.87 1.23
N LEU A 239 -8.71 -7.64 0.72
CA LEU A 239 -8.49 -7.17 -0.64
C LEU A 239 -9.05 -8.16 -1.68
N ARG A 240 -8.88 -9.47 -1.47
CA ARG A 240 -9.49 -10.50 -2.32
C ARG A 240 -11.00 -10.47 -2.28
N LYS A 241 -11.58 -10.34 -1.08
CA LYS A 241 -13.03 -10.36 -0.86
C LYS A 241 -13.73 -9.14 -1.46
N TYR A 242 -13.17 -7.94 -1.27
CA TYR A 242 -13.86 -6.69 -1.56
C TYR A 242 -13.41 -6.02 -2.87
N SER A 243 -12.18 -6.28 -3.35
CA SER A 243 -11.61 -5.50 -4.45
C SER A 243 -11.13 -6.32 -5.64
N MET A 244 -10.55 -7.50 -5.39
CA MET A 244 -10.05 -8.34 -6.48
C MET A 244 -11.19 -9.14 -7.10
N LYS A 245 -11.75 -8.65 -8.21
CA LYS A 245 -12.61 -9.47 -9.05
C LYS A 245 -11.79 -10.58 -9.75
N PRO A 246 -12.34 -11.80 -9.91
CA PRO A 246 -11.80 -12.83 -10.80
C PRO A 246 -11.43 -12.27 -12.18
#